data_AF-A0A8T2LK35-F1
#
_entry.id   AF-A0A8T2LK35-F1
#
_cell.length_a   1.000
_cell.length_b   1.000
_cell.length_c   1.000
_cell.angle_alpha   90.00
_cell.angle_beta   90.00
_cell.angle_gamma   90.00
#
_symmetry.space_group_name_H-M   'P 1'
#
loop_
_entity.id
_entity.type
_entity.pdbx_description
1 polymer ?
#
loop_
_entity_poly.entity_id
_entity_poly.type
_entity_poly.pdbx_seq_one_letter_code
_entity_poly.pdbx_strand_id
1 'polypeptide(L)'
;MLRCEANTPDVTVTWMKDDRKLDCVDGKHSKRQIGATCYLDISNATEGDEGKYSVHLENSSGSDTRSCMVTVELKEWRSVQWNQDPMINKLRNFQISNEGVRELNFLLYGPVGAGKSSIINTIKSIFEGRQYIECLAAAESTTSQTIYFQKFSMAKDGSFPFAFSDIMGVEKELLEGVSSEDIISALKGHVKEGYTFNPVIPLTDPNEYYRTNPGPNDKIHCLINVMPADKLAMMADDFIKKMKQVRVAASRMNIPQVVFLTRIDRTCQMTKEDLHKVYKSKKIRDKMRQCSNTLGVPVNCIFPVWNYHEETGVNAEINCLMLNALTQIIPWANDYIVKSLNNQPRLE
;
A
#
# COMPACT_ATOMS: atom_id res chain seq x y z
N MET A 1 -5.48 -1.60 -30.70
CA MET A 1 -5.22 -2.36 -31.94
C MET A 1 -4.24 -3.47 -31.63
N LEU A 2 -4.58 -4.72 -31.95
CA LEU A 2 -3.67 -5.85 -31.92
C LEU A 2 -3.21 -6.16 -33.35
N ARG A 3 -1.94 -6.55 -33.50
CA ARG A 3 -1.30 -6.85 -34.79
C ARG A 3 -0.55 -8.18 -34.69
N CYS A 4 -0.69 -9.02 -35.70
CA CYS A 4 0.10 -10.23 -35.89
C CYS A 4 0.53 -10.36 -37.35
N GLU A 5 1.77 -10.75 -37.59
CA GLU A 5 2.35 -10.89 -38.93
C GLU A 5 2.69 -12.36 -39.16
N ALA A 6 2.11 -12.94 -40.21
CA ALA A 6 2.38 -14.29 -40.67
C ALA A 6 3.55 -14.31 -41.66
N ASN A 7 4.12 -15.49 -41.90
CA ASN A 7 5.13 -15.69 -42.95
C ASN A 7 4.53 -15.81 -44.37
N THR A 8 3.21 -15.90 -44.48
CA THR A 8 2.47 -16.06 -45.74
C THR A 8 1.11 -15.35 -45.66
N PRO A 9 0.60 -14.78 -46.77
CA PRO A 9 -0.71 -14.12 -46.81
C PRO A 9 -1.90 -15.08 -46.76
N ASP A 10 -1.74 -16.32 -47.25
CA ASP A 10 -2.83 -17.29 -47.35
C ASP A 10 -3.02 -18.03 -46.03
N VAL A 11 -3.65 -17.36 -45.05
CA VAL A 11 -3.92 -17.91 -43.71
C VAL A 11 -5.37 -17.67 -43.29
N THR A 12 -5.95 -18.65 -42.61
CA THR A 12 -7.23 -18.50 -41.89
C THR A 12 -6.94 -17.93 -40.52
N VAL A 13 -7.60 -16.82 -40.17
CA VAL A 13 -7.35 -16.07 -38.93
C VAL A 13 -8.48 -16.26 -37.94
N THR A 14 -8.20 -16.85 -36.78
CA THR A 14 -9.16 -16.98 -35.68
C THR A 14 -8.67 -16.24 -34.45
N TRP A 15 -9.38 -15.17 -34.08
CA TRP A 15 -9.15 -14.45 -32.83
C TRP A 15 -9.89 -15.10 -31.67
N MET A 16 -9.23 -15.16 -30.52
CA MET A 16 -9.74 -15.70 -29.26
C MET A 16 -9.49 -14.71 -28.13
N LYS A 17 -10.36 -14.73 -27.13
CA LYS A 17 -10.20 -14.02 -25.88
C LYS A 17 -10.45 -15.00 -24.73
N ASP A 18 -9.52 -15.04 -23.77
CA ASP A 18 -9.54 -15.94 -22.62
C ASP A 18 -9.79 -17.40 -23.04
N ASP A 19 -9.04 -17.82 -24.07
CA ASP A 19 -9.07 -19.15 -24.68
C ASP A 19 -10.44 -19.57 -25.25
N ARG A 20 -11.35 -18.60 -25.48
CA ARG A 20 -12.63 -18.77 -26.19
C ARG A 20 -12.62 -17.99 -27.49
N LYS A 21 -13.29 -18.50 -28.53
CA LYS A 21 -13.42 -17.78 -29.81
C LYS A 21 -14.04 -16.40 -29.55
N LEU A 22 -13.44 -15.35 -30.13
CA LEU A 22 -13.90 -13.98 -29.91
C LEU A 22 -15.21 -13.74 -30.66
N ASP A 23 -16.29 -13.64 -29.91
CA ASP A 23 -17.60 -13.19 -30.38
C ASP A 23 -17.52 -11.70 -30.77
N CYS A 24 -17.54 -11.43 -32.07
CA CYS A 24 -17.44 -10.05 -32.55
C CYS A 24 -18.77 -9.32 -32.34
N VAL A 25 -18.63 -8.10 -31.84
CA VAL A 25 -19.74 -7.18 -31.61
C VAL A 25 -19.58 -6.05 -32.61
N ASP A 26 -20.65 -5.78 -33.37
CA ASP A 26 -20.64 -4.75 -34.39
C ASP A 26 -20.35 -3.36 -33.80
N GLY A 27 -19.59 -2.53 -34.52
CA GLY A 27 -19.08 -1.24 -34.05
C GLY A 27 -18.02 -1.29 -32.93
N LYS A 28 -17.85 -2.44 -32.25
CA LYS A 28 -16.85 -2.65 -31.19
C LYS A 28 -15.59 -3.32 -31.75
N HIS A 29 -15.75 -4.43 -32.46
CA HIS A 29 -14.66 -5.26 -32.94
C HIS A 29 -14.57 -5.15 -34.46
N SER A 30 -13.38 -4.81 -34.97
CA SER A 30 -13.10 -4.84 -36.42
C SER A 30 -11.88 -5.72 -36.69
N LYS A 31 -12.09 -6.75 -37.51
CA LYS A 31 -11.04 -7.68 -37.96
C LYS A 31 -10.68 -7.32 -39.39
N ARG A 32 -9.39 -7.19 -39.68
CA ARG A 32 -8.90 -6.92 -41.03
C ARG A 32 -7.58 -7.63 -41.28
N GLN A 33 -7.34 -8.00 -42.53
CA GLN A 33 -6.10 -8.61 -42.98
C GLN A 33 -5.58 -7.84 -44.19
N ILE A 34 -4.30 -7.49 -44.17
CA ILE A 34 -3.61 -6.78 -45.25
C ILE A 34 -2.34 -7.60 -45.57
N GLY A 35 -2.37 -8.33 -46.68
CA GLY A 35 -1.32 -9.31 -47.01
C GLY A 35 -1.19 -10.36 -45.91
N ALA A 36 0.02 -10.53 -45.38
CA ALA A 36 0.31 -11.45 -44.28
C ALA A 36 0.06 -10.86 -42.87
N THR A 37 -0.39 -9.61 -42.77
CA THR A 37 -0.62 -8.96 -41.46
C THR A 37 -2.10 -8.94 -41.10
N CYS A 38 -2.41 -9.41 -39.90
CA CYS A 38 -3.74 -9.50 -39.33
C CYS A 38 -3.91 -8.48 -38.20
N TYR A 39 -5.07 -7.82 -38.15
CA TYR A 39 -5.38 -6.82 -37.15
C TYR A 39 -6.71 -7.11 -36.46
N LEU A 40 -6.77 -6.75 -35.17
CA LEU A 40 -8.00 -6.64 -34.39
C LEU A 40 -8.06 -5.26 -33.73
N ASP A 41 -9.02 -4.47 -34.15
CA ASP A 41 -9.34 -3.18 -33.59
C ASP A 41 -10.50 -3.33 -32.59
N ILE A 42 -10.33 -2.76 -31.39
CA ILE A 42 -11.31 -2.76 -30.30
C ILE A 42 -11.63 -1.29 -29.99
N SER A 43 -12.80 -0.85 -30.41
CA SER A 43 -13.30 0.51 -30.20
C SER A 43 -13.98 0.64 -28.84
N ASN A 44 -13.97 1.85 -28.27
CA ASN A 44 -14.65 2.17 -27.01
C ASN A 44 -14.35 1.14 -25.90
N ALA A 45 -13.07 0.95 -25.59
CA ALA A 45 -12.61 -0.05 -24.63
C ALA A 45 -13.27 0.15 -23.26
N THR A 46 -13.69 -0.96 -22.67
CA THR A 46 -14.35 -1.10 -21.38
C THR A 46 -13.57 -2.09 -20.53
N GLU A 47 -13.81 -2.10 -19.23
CA GLU A 47 -13.19 -3.08 -18.32
C GLU A 47 -13.42 -4.55 -18.70
N GLY A 48 -14.49 -4.80 -19.46
CA GLY A 48 -14.82 -6.11 -19.98
C GLY A 48 -13.93 -6.55 -21.12
N ASP A 49 -13.16 -5.65 -21.76
CA ASP A 49 -12.28 -5.98 -22.88
C ASP A 49 -10.87 -6.42 -22.43
N GLU A 50 -10.54 -6.28 -21.14
CA GLU A 50 -9.31 -6.85 -20.58
C GLU A 50 -9.33 -8.38 -20.68
N GLY A 51 -8.18 -8.98 -20.95
CA GLY A 51 -8.04 -10.43 -21.06
C GLY A 51 -6.86 -10.88 -21.90
N LYS A 52 -6.68 -12.19 -21.99
CA LYS A 52 -5.67 -12.81 -22.86
C LYS A 52 -6.24 -12.90 -24.27
N TYR A 53 -5.69 -12.14 -25.20
CA TYR A 53 -6.05 -12.24 -26.61
C TYR A 53 -5.06 -13.14 -27.34
N SER A 54 -5.60 -14.07 -28.11
CA SER A 54 -4.82 -14.99 -28.92
C SER A 54 -5.29 -14.93 -30.37
N VAL A 55 -4.35 -15.06 -31.29
CA VAL A 55 -4.63 -15.23 -32.72
C VAL A 55 -4.08 -16.59 -33.14
N HIS A 56 -4.98 -17.42 -33.66
CA HIS A 56 -4.67 -18.69 -34.29
C HIS A 56 -4.65 -18.49 -35.79
N LEU A 57 -3.55 -18.91 -36.42
CA LEU A 57 -3.32 -18.83 -37.86
C LEU A 57 -3.16 -20.26 -38.39
N GLU A 58 -3.86 -20.59 -39.47
CA GLU A 58 -3.85 -21.93 -40.06
C GLU A 58 -3.89 -21.88 -41.60
N ASN A 59 -3.11 -22.75 -42.24
CA ASN A 59 -3.19 -23.03 -43.68
C ASN A 59 -2.78 -24.49 -43.97
N SER A 60 -2.64 -24.84 -45.26
CA SER A 60 -2.27 -26.20 -45.67
C SER A 60 -0.89 -26.65 -45.21
N SER A 61 0.00 -25.72 -44.83
CA SER A 61 1.36 -26.01 -44.36
C SER A 61 1.46 -26.19 -42.84
N GLY A 62 0.44 -25.76 -42.08
CA GLY A 62 0.42 -25.91 -40.62
C GLY A 62 -0.37 -24.80 -39.92
N SER A 63 -0.20 -24.74 -38.60
CA SER A 63 -0.84 -23.73 -37.76
C SER A 63 0.11 -23.22 -36.67
N ASP A 64 -0.16 -22.00 -36.22
CA ASP A 64 0.54 -21.42 -35.08
C ASP A 64 -0.42 -20.50 -34.29
N THR A 65 -0.13 -20.31 -33.01
CA THR A 65 -0.90 -19.42 -32.13
C THR A 65 0.03 -18.47 -31.40
N ARG A 66 -0.34 -17.18 -31.38
CA ARG A 66 0.34 -16.16 -30.59
C ARG A 66 -0.66 -15.49 -29.66
N SER A 67 -0.19 -15.10 -28.48
CA SER A 67 -1.04 -14.49 -27.46
C SER A 67 -0.36 -13.30 -26.78
N CYS A 68 -1.18 -12.37 -26.31
CA CYS A 68 -0.76 -11.23 -25.50
C CYS A 68 -1.82 -10.91 -24.45
N MET A 69 -1.39 -10.27 -23.37
CA MET A 69 -2.32 -9.75 -22.35
C MET A 69 -2.71 -8.32 -22.72
N VAL A 70 -4.01 -8.07 -22.84
CA VAL A 70 -4.55 -6.72 -23.07
C VAL A 70 -5.09 -6.20 -21.76
N THR A 71 -4.62 -5.03 -21.32
CA THR A 71 -5.12 -4.32 -20.15
C THR A 71 -5.82 -3.04 -20.56
N VAL A 72 -6.81 -2.61 -19.78
CA VAL A 72 -7.57 -1.39 -20.05
C VAL A 72 -7.19 -0.32 -19.03
N GLU A 73 -6.73 0.83 -19.54
CA GLU A 73 -6.49 2.02 -18.73
C GLU A 73 -7.83 2.67 -18.38
N LEU A 74 -8.11 2.77 -17.09
CA LEU A 74 -9.33 3.42 -16.60
C LEU A 74 -9.18 4.93 -16.63
N LYS A 75 -10.32 5.64 -16.63
CA LYS A 75 -10.34 7.05 -16.24
C LYS A 75 -9.78 7.17 -14.82
N GLU A 76 -8.85 8.10 -14.63
CA GLU A 76 -8.23 8.34 -13.34
C GLU A 76 -9.29 8.63 -12.27
N TRP A 77 -9.34 7.80 -11.22
CA TRP A 77 -10.37 7.91 -10.17
C TRP A 77 -9.87 8.60 -8.89
N ARG A 78 -8.56 8.89 -8.80
CA ARG A 78 -7.96 9.78 -7.80
C ARG A 78 -6.76 10.48 -8.42
N SER A 79 -6.63 11.77 -8.16
CA SER A 79 -5.48 12.55 -8.59
C SER A 79 -4.31 12.37 -7.62
N VAL A 80 -3.10 12.32 -8.17
CA VAL A 80 -1.84 12.48 -7.43
C VAL A 80 -1.16 13.75 -7.89
N GLN A 81 -0.64 14.53 -6.95
CA GLN A 81 0.23 15.64 -7.28
C GLN A 81 1.64 15.11 -7.59
N TRP A 82 1.99 15.10 -8.87
CA TRP A 82 3.31 14.64 -9.36
C TRP A 82 4.39 15.73 -9.30
N ASN A 83 4.38 16.50 -8.21
CA ASN A 83 5.42 17.46 -7.88
C ASN A 83 5.62 17.45 -6.36
N GLN A 84 6.80 17.01 -5.92
CA GLN A 84 7.11 16.79 -4.51
C GLN A 84 7.28 18.09 -3.71
N ASP A 85 7.75 19.18 -4.33
CA ASP A 85 8.19 20.37 -3.59
C ASP A 85 7.04 21.05 -2.81
N PRO A 86 5.85 21.27 -3.39
CA PRO A 86 4.75 21.86 -2.63
C PRO A 86 4.26 20.96 -1.49
N MET A 87 4.35 19.63 -1.67
CA MET A 87 3.95 18.67 -0.63
C MET A 87 4.97 18.67 0.51
N ILE A 88 6.26 18.65 0.22
CA ILE A 88 7.33 18.75 1.22
C ILE A 88 7.21 20.07 1.98
N ASN A 89 7.01 21.19 1.29
CA ASN A 89 6.84 22.50 1.93
C ASN A 89 5.60 22.56 2.82
N LYS A 90 4.48 21.96 2.37
CA LYS A 90 3.26 21.86 3.18
C LYS A 90 3.50 21.07 4.47
N LEU A 91 4.22 19.96 4.39
CA LEU A 91 4.54 19.13 5.56
C LEU A 91 5.56 19.77 6.49
N ARG A 92 6.53 20.52 5.94
CA ARG A 92 7.54 21.26 6.71
C ARG A 92 6.94 22.43 7.49
N ASN A 93 6.00 23.13 6.88
CA ASN A 93 5.29 24.26 7.51
C ASN A 93 4.09 23.82 8.37
N PHE A 94 3.87 22.52 8.52
CA PHE A 94 2.77 21.98 9.31
C PHE A 94 3.01 22.23 10.80
N GLN A 95 1.99 22.73 11.49
CA GLN A 95 2.02 22.94 12.94
C GLN A 95 0.92 22.14 13.62
N ILE A 96 1.29 21.46 14.72
CA ILE A 96 0.33 20.75 15.56
C ILE A 96 -0.54 21.79 16.29
N SER A 97 -1.85 21.60 16.25
CA SER A 97 -2.82 22.55 16.82
C SER A 97 -2.96 22.47 18.34
N ASN A 98 -2.12 21.69 19.03
CA ASN A 98 -2.19 21.45 20.48
C ASN A 98 -0.82 21.69 21.12
N GLU A 99 -0.73 22.67 22.02
CA GLU A 99 0.50 23.05 22.72
C GLU A 99 1.08 21.93 23.61
N GLY A 100 0.25 20.98 24.06
CA GLY A 100 0.65 19.83 24.86
C GLY A 100 1.24 18.67 24.05
N VAL A 101 1.10 18.68 22.72
CA VAL A 101 1.65 17.64 21.83
C VAL A 101 2.71 18.22 20.92
N ARG A 102 3.94 17.72 21.08
CA ARG A 102 5.13 18.17 20.34
C ARG A 102 5.34 17.39 19.04
N GLU A 103 4.81 16.17 18.97
CA GLU A 103 5.04 15.26 17.85
C GLU A 103 3.85 14.34 17.61
N LEU A 104 3.44 14.19 16.35
CA LEU A 104 2.43 13.23 15.94
C LEU A 104 3.03 11.84 15.75
N ASN A 105 2.70 10.88 16.63
CA ASN A 105 3.13 9.49 16.49
C ASN A 105 2.19 8.66 15.59
N PHE A 106 2.78 7.99 14.61
CA PHE A 106 2.12 7.03 13.71
C PHE A 106 2.66 5.63 13.98
N LEU A 107 1.78 4.63 14.08
CA LEU A 107 2.19 3.24 14.27
C LEU A 107 2.04 2.46 12.96
N LEU A 108 3.13 1.87 12.46
CA LEU A 108 3.06 0.93 11.34
C LEU A 108 2.89 -0.49 11.88
N TYR A 109 1.86 -1.20 11.46
CA TYR A 109 1.65 -2.61 11.77
C TYR A 109 1.19 -3.36 10.52
N GLY A 110 1.37 -4.67 10.50
CA GLY A 110 1.08 -5.49 9.32
C GLY A 110 1.95 -6.74 9.25
N PRO A 111 1.74 -7.59 8.23
CA PRO A 111 2.42 -8.86 8.11
C PRO A 111 3.94 -8.72 7.97
N VAL A 112 4.64 -9.80 8.25
CA VAL A 112 6.06 -9.92 7.90
C VAL A 112 6.26 -9.75 6.40
N GLY A 113 7.31 -9.01 6.03
CA GLY A 113 7.63 -8.73 4.63
C GLY A 113 6.65 -7.79 3.91
N ALA A 114 5.69 -7.18 4.62
CA ALA A 114 4.76 -6.19 4.06
C ALA A 114 5.44 -4.87 3.62
N GLY A 115 6.64 -4.60 4.14
CA GLY A 115 7.39 -3.38 3.83
C GLY A 115 7.22 -2.25 4.86
N LYS A 116 6.95 -2.56 6.14
CA LYS A 116 6.84 -1.57 7.22
C LYS A 116 8.12 -0.73 7.35
N SER A 117 9.25 -1.40 7.52
CA SER A 117 10.58 -0.77 7.60
C SER A 117 10.97 -0.08 6.29
N SER A 118 10.60 -0.64 5.13
CA SER A 118 10.80 -0.01 3.82
C SER A 118 10.02 1.30 3.66
N ILE A 119 8.81 1.41 4.24
CA ILE A 119 8.06 2.68 4.28
C ILE A 119 8.84 3.72 5.06
N ILE A 120 9.38 3.36 6.23
CA ILE A 120 10.16 4.30 7.05
C ILE A 120 11.42 4.76 6.29
N ASN A 121 12.13 3.83 5.66
CA ASN A 121 13.26 4.18 4.79
C ASN A 121 12.85 5.12 3.66
N THR A 122 11.67 4.90 3.07
CA THR A 122 11.13 5.76 2.02
C THR A 122 10.84 7.17 2.52
N ILE A 123 10.14 7.28 3.64
CA ILE A 123 9.81 8.57 4.26
C ILE A 123 11.09 9.31 4.68
N LYS A 124 12.04 8.63 5.32
CA LYS A 124 13.35 9.19 5.67
C LYS A 124 14.12 9.66 4.45
N SER A 125 14.15 8.85 3.38
CA SER A 125 14.87 9.21 2.15
C SER A 125 14.32 10.48 1.51
N ILE A 126 13.00 10.67 1.56
CA ILE A 126 12.32 11.88 1.08
C ILE A 126 12.79 13.12 1.86
N PHE A 127 12.76 13.05 3.19
CA PHE A 127 13.06 14.22 4.02
C PHE A 127 14.56 14.51 4.19
N GLU A 128 15.42 13.50 4.06
CA GLU A 128 16.88 13.69 4.05
C GLU A 128 17.42 14.05 2.66
N GLY A 129 16.63 13.89 1.60
CA GLY A 129 17.05 14.18 0.22
C GLY A 129 18.09 13.20 -0.35
N ARG A 130 18.30 12.06 0.32
CA ARG A 130 19.26 11.01 -0.07
C ARG A 130 18.70 9.64 0.35
N GLN A 131 19.24 8.56 -0.20
CA GLN A 131 18.85 7.23 0.25
C GLN A 131 19.19 6.99 1.73
N TYR A 132 18.21 6.44 2.45
CA TYR A 132 18.31 6.04 3.85
C TYR A 132 18.11 4.53 3.97
N ILE A 133 19.11 3.83 4.51
CA ILE A 133 19.19 2.34 4.56
C ILE A 133 19.40 1.85 6.01
N GLU A 134 18.91 2.58 7.02
CA GLU A 134 19.14 2.20 8.42
C GLU A 134 18.17 1.13 8.93
N CYS A 135 16.92 1.13 8.44
CA CYS A 135 16.00 0.04 8.78
C CYS A 135 16.34 -1.16 7.89
N LEU A 136 16.89 -2.23 8.46
CA LEU A 136 17.13 -3.50 7.75
C LEU A 136 15.78 -4.06 7.27
N ALA A 137 15.42 -3.76 6.02
CA ALA A 137 14.23 -4.29 5.39
C ALA A 137 14.53 -5.74 4.98
N ALA A 138 13.82 -6.70 5.58
CA ALA A 138 14.02 -8.11 5.31
C ALA A 138 13.86 -8.43 3.81
N ALA A 139 14.91 -8.95 3.18
CA ALA A 139 14.82 -9.63 1.90
C ALA A 139 14.07 -10.97 2.13
N GLU A 140 12.79 -10.99 1.75
CA GLU A 140 11.94 -12.19 1.62
C GLU A 140 12.11 -13.28 2.70
N SER A 141 12.18 -12.91 3.99
CA SER A 141 12.16 -13.88 5.10
C SER A 141 10.73 -14.22 5.53
N THR A 142 10.53 -15.44 6.02
CA THR A 142 9.30 -15.88 6.70
C THR A 142 9.19 -15.38 8.14
N THR A 143 10.31 -14.94 8.73
CA THR A 143 10.41 -14.45 10.11
C THR A 143 10.65 -12.94 10.17
N SER A 144 10.13 -12.28 11.20
CA SER A 144 10.33 -10.85 11.46
C SER A 144 11.81 -10.51 11.72
N GLN A 145 12.37 -9.53 10.99
CA GLN A 145 13.69 -8.97 11.30
C GLN A 145 13.64 -7.82 12.30
N THR A 146 12.60 -6.98 12.23
CA THR A 146 12.25 -6.05 13.32
C THR A 146 11.64 -6.87 14.45
N ILE A 147 12.35 -7.00 15.56
CA ILE A 147 11.85 -7.68 16.77
C ILE A 147 11.54 -6.70 17.91
N TYR A 148 11.88 -5.42 17.73
CA TYR A 148 11.76 -4.39 18.75
C TYR A 148 10.85 -3.22 18.32
N PHE A 149 10.30 -2.51 19.30
CA PHE A 149 9.58 -1.24 19.09
C PHE A 149 10.60 -0.13 18.85
N GLN A 150 10.59 0.47 17.65
CA GLN A 150 11.53 1.52 17.26
C GLN A 150 10.79 2.76 16.77
N LYS A 151 11.20 3.95 17.23
CA LYS A 151 10.59 5.21 16.83
C LYS A 151 11.52 6.02 15.93
N PHE A 152 10.99 6.54 14.83
CA PHE A 152 11.73 7.33 13.86
C PHE A 152 11.11 8.72 13.72
N SER A 153 11.76 9.72 14.31
CA SER A 153 11.41 11.13 14.10
C SER A 153 11.95 11.65 12.77
N MET A 154 11.14 12.44 12.05
CA MET A 154 11.44 12.83 10.66
C MET A 154 12.43 13.99 10.51
N ALA A 155 12.86 14.60 11.62
CA ALA A 155 14.02 15.48 11.64
C ALA A 155 14.69 15.52 13.01
N LYS A 156 16.03 15.70 13.04
CA LYS A 156 16.78 15.92 14.29
C LYS A 156 16.62 17.34 14.84
N ASP A 157 16.22 18.30 14.00
CA ASP A 157 16.06 19.72 14.32
C ASP A 157 14.61 20.13 14.62
N GLY A 158 13.66 19.18 14.59
CA GLY A 158 12.24 19.43 14.81
C GLY A 158 11.48 20.01 13.60
N SER A 159 12.08 20.04 12.41
CA SER A 159 11.44 20.57 11.19
C SER A 159 10.22 19.79 10.69
N PHE A 160 10.01 18.56 11.17
CA PHE A 160 8.82 17.75 10.89
C PHE A 160 8.26 17.20 12.21
N PRO A 161 7.09 17.68 12.68
CA PRO A 161 6.57 17.36 14.00
C PRO A 161 5.81 16.02 13.99
N PHE A 162 6.40 14.98 13.40
CA PHE A 162 5.81 13.66 13.32
C PHE A 162 6.88 12.56 13.30
N ALA A 163 6.50 11.42 13.88
CA ALA A 163 7.33 10.23 13.99
C ALA A 163 6.55 8.98 13.61
N PHE A 164 7.28 8.01 13.08
CA PHE A 164 6.76 6.71 12.69
C PHE A 164 7.39 5.62 13.55
N SER A 165 6.57 4.76 14.14
CA SER A 165 7.02 3.63 14.93
C SER A 165 6.90 2.34 14.14
N ASP A 166 7.99 1.60 14.03
CA ASP A 166 8.02 0.22 13.50
C ASP A 166 7.88 -0.78 14.64
N ILE A 167 7.22 -1.90 14.34
CA ILE A 167 7.07 -3.02 15.26
C ILE A 167 7.29 -4.35 14.55
N MET A 168 7.44 -5.40 15.36
CA MET A 168 7.50 -6.77 14.85
C MET A 168 6.29 -7.10 13.98
N GLY A 169 6.51 -7.91 12.94
CA GLY A 169 5.43 -8.30 12.05
C GLY A 169 4.40 -9.18 12.74
N VAL A 170 3.16 -9.09 12.26
CA VAL A 170 2.14 -10.06 12.64
C VAL A 170 2.38 -11.32 11.80
N GLU A 171 2.49 -12.48 12.43
CA GLU A 171 2.77 -13.76 11.78
C GLU A 171 1.52 -14.64 11.73
N LYS A 172 1.60 -15.75 10.98
CA LYS A 172 0.44 -16.60 10.68
C LYS A 172 -0.02 -17.42 11.89
N GLU A 173 0.91 -17.88 12.72
CA GLU A 173 0.59 -18.71 13.88
C GLU A 173 0.11 -17.87 15.07
N LEU A 174 -0.73 -18.46 15.92
CA LEU A 174 -1.32 -17.78 17.07
C LEU A 174 -0.25 -17.30 18.07
N LEU A 175 0.86 -18.05 18.19
CA LEU A 175 1.97 -17.83 19.11
C LEU A 175 3.24 -17.29 18.42
N GLU A 176 3.10 -16.72 17.23
CA GLU A 176 4.19 -16.11 16.47
C GLU A 176 3.85 -14.67 16.07
N GLY A 177 4.89 -13.84 15.95
CA GLY A 177 4.76 -12.41 15.65
C GLY A 177 4.18 -11.59 16.81
N VAL A 178 3.93 -10.31 16.57
CA VAL A 178 3.43 -9.40 17.62
C VAL A 178 1.99 -9.74 18.04
N SER A 179 1.73 -9.76 19.34
CA SER A 179 0.39 -10.01 19.89
C SER A 179 -0.53 -8.80 19.66
N SER A 180 -1.84 -9.02 19.48
CA SER A 180 -2.79 -7.91 19.34
C SER A 180 -2.83 -7.01 20.57
N GLU A 181 -2.56 -7.58 21.75
CA GLU A 181 -2.50 -6.88 23.03
C GLU A 181 -1.32 -5.92 23.08
N ASP A 182 -0.14 -6.32 22.61
CA ASP A 182 1.04 -5.44 22.55
C ASP A 182 0.83 -4.28 21.58
N ILE A 183 0.16 -4.51 20.44
CA ILE A 183 -0.17 -3.43 19.51
C ILE A 183 -1.15 -2.46 20.18
N ILE A 184 -2.14 -2.96 20.92
CA ILE A 184 -3.09 -2.12 21.67
C ILE A 184 -2.38 -1.35 22.79
N SER A 185 -1.41 -1.97 23.47
CA SER A 185 -0.55 -1.32 24.45
C SER A 185 0.30 -0.22 23.81
N ALA A 186 0.84 -0.45 22.62
CA ALA A 186 1.56 0.55 21.84
C ALA A 186 0.65 1.72 21.44
N LEU A 187 -0.58 1.44 20.98
CA LEU A 187 -1.59 2.46 20.65
C LEU A 187 -1.87 3.40 21.84
N LYS A 188 -1.93 2.84 23.06
CA LYS A 188 -2.15 3.57 24.31
C LYS A 188 -0.90 4.30 24.82
N GLY A 189 0.27 4.08 24.23
CA GLY A 189 1.55 4.67 24.64
C GLY A 189 2.25 3.93 25.78
N HIS A 190 1.85 2.70 26.08
CA HIS A 190 2.44 1.93 27.18
C HIS A 190 3.78 1.27 26.82
N VAL A 191 4.16 1.21 25.54
CA VAL A 191 5.39 0.54 25.09
C VAL A 191 6.52 1.56 24.97
N LYS A 192 7.65 1.31 25.64
CA LYS A 192 8.87 2.12 25.50
C LYS A 192 9.73 1.65 24.33
N GLU A 193 10.54 2.58 23.82
CA GLU A 193 11.53 2.30 22.78
C GLU A 193 12.53 1.22 23.21
N GLY A 194 12.91 0.36 22.27
CA GLY A 194 13.81 -0.76 22.51
C GLY A 194 13.15 -2.02 23.07
N TYR A 195 11.84 -2.01 23.32
CA TYR A 195 11.12 -3.20 23.78
C TYR A 195 11.16 -4.31 22.72
N THR A 196 11.72 -5.47 23.07
CA THR A 196 11.66 -6.69 22.24
C THR A 196 10.34 -7.41 22.47
N PHE A 197 9.54 -7.58 21.41
CA PHE A 197 8.24 -8.23 21.51
C PHE A 197 8.36 -9.71 21.83
N ASN A 198 7.58 -10.17 22.81
CA ASN A 198 7.46 -11.58 23.13
C ASN A 198 6.14 -12.12 22.51
N PRO A 199 6.19 -13.09 21.61
CA PRO A 199 4.99 -13.57 20.91
C PRO A 199 4.07 -14.42 21.80
N VAL A 200 4.54 -14.84 22.99
CA VAL A 200 3.81 -15.68 23.94
C VAL A 200 3.24 -14.88 25.10
N ILE A 201 3.98 -13.90 25.61
CA ILE A 201 3.61 -13.14 26.81
C ILE A 201 3.53 -11.64 26.48
N PRO A 202 2.32 -11.06 26.48
CA PRO A 202 2.10 -9.63 26.29
C PRO A 202 2.81 -8.77 27.34
N LEU A 203 3.22 -7.56 26.94
CA LEU A 203 3.81 -6.57 27.82
C LEU A 203 2.79 -6.08 28.85
N THR A 204 3.12 -6.26 30.12
CA THR A 204 2.29 -5.86 31.28
C THR A 204 3.13 -5.16 32.34
N ASP A 205 2.46 -4.48 33.27
CA ASP A 205 3.07 -3.93 34.49
C ASP A 205 3.26 -5.06 35.52
N PRO A 206 4.41 -5.20 36.19
CA PRO A 206 5.61 -4.36 36.12
C PRO A 206 6.68 -4.91 35.18
N ASN A 207 6.91 -4.22 34.06
CA ASN A 207 8.04 -4.43 33.16
C ASN A 207 8.76 -3.10 32.92
N GLU A 208 10.10 -3.11 32.82
CA GLU A 208 10.89 -1.89 32.63
C GLU A 208 10.54 -1.14 31.32
N TYR A 209 10.08 -1.87 30.30
CA TYR A 209 9.62 -1.33 29.02
C TYR A 209 8.13 -0.96 29.02
N TYR A 210 7.39 -1.26 30.09
CA TYR A 210 6.01 -0.80 30.25
C TYR A 210 5.99 0.61 30.87
N ARG A 211 5.17 1.49 30.29
CA ARG A 211 4.92 2.84 30.78
C ARG A 211 3.56 2.87 31.44
N THR A 212 3.53 2.91 32.77
CA THR A 212 2.28 2.84 33.55
C THR A 212 1.31 4.00 33.26
N ASN A 213 1.82 5.23 33.14
CA ASN A 213 0.99 6.42 32.90
C ASN A 213 1.44 7.20 31.65
N PRO A 214 0.97 6.82 30.44
CA PRO A 214 1.38 7.44 29.20
C PRO A 214 0.75 8.83 29.00
N GLY A 215 1.60 9.81 28.68
CA GLY A 215 1.16 11.16 28.32
C GLY A 215 0.66 11.25 26.87
N PRO A 216 0.14 12.42 26.44
CA PRO A 216 -0.30 12.63 25.06
C PRO A 216 0.79 12.33 24.02
N ASN A 217 2.04 12.73 24.29
CA ASN A 217 3.19 12.49 23.41
C ASN A 217 3.64 11.03 23.32
N ASP A 218 3.16 10.17 24.21
CA ASP A 218 3.47 8.74 24.19
C ASP A 218 2.44 7.95 23.36
N LYS A 219 1.24 8.52 23.15
CA LYS A 219 0.13 7.86 22.46
C LYS A 219 0.29 7.89 20.95
N ILE A 220 -0.32 6.91 20.28
CA ILE A 220 -0.41 6.89 18.83
C ILE A 220 -1.58 7.76 18.38
N HIS A 221 -1.34 8.62 17.40
CA HIS A 221 -2.32 9.55 16.84
C HIS A 221 -2.90 9.08 15.51
N CYS A 222 -2.28 8.08 14.85
CA CYS A 222 -2.82 7.44 13.67
C CYS A 222 -2.22 6.03 13.49
N LEU A 223 -3.06 5.07 13.14
CA LEU A 223 -2.69 3.68 12.93
C LEU A 223 -2.59 3.37 11.44
N ILE A 224 -1.43 2.92 10.98
CA ILE A 224 -1.13 2.59 9.58
C ILE A 224 -0.98 1.08 9.43
N ASN A 225 -1.93 0.46 8.74
CA ASN A 225 -1.85 -0.95 8.36
C ASN A 225 -1.08 -1.09 7.03
N VAL A 226 0.04 -1.78 7.03
CA VAL A 226 0.86 -2.00 5.84
C VAL A 226 0.48 -3.33 5.22
N MET A 227 -0.07 -3.30 4.01
CA MET A 227 -0.62 -4.47 3.34
C MET A 227 -0.02 -4.71 1.95
N PRO A 228 0.61 -5.88 1.72
CA PRO A 228 1.12 -6.25 0.40
C PRO A 228 -0.01 -6.66 -0.55
N ALA A 229 -0.19 -5.93 -1.66
CA ALA A 229 -1.28 -6.14 -2.63
C ALA A 229 -1.23 -7.51 -3.34
N ASP A 230 -0.03 -8.02 -3.58
CA ASP A 230 0.25 -9.32 -4.21
C ASP A 230 -0.17 -10.50 -3.32
N LYS A 231 -0.17 -10.32 -2.00
CA LYS A 231 -0.44 -11.37 -1.00
C LYS A 231 -1.82 -11.32 -0.36
N LEU A 232 -2.66 -10.32 -0.67
CA LEU A 232 -4.00 -10.15 -0.05
C LEU A 232 -4.89 -11.41 -0.11
N ALA A 233 -4.81 -12.19 -1.19
CA ALA A 233 -5.65 -13.39 -1.37
C ALA A 233 -5.14 -14.61 -0.58
N MET A 234 -3.89 -14.60 -0.11
CA MET A 234 -3.24 -15.72 0.57
C MET A 234 -3.18 -15.53 2.10
N MET A 235 -3.83 -14.49 2.61
CA MET A 235 -3.86 -14.20 4.04
C MET A 235 -4.78 -15.18 4.77
N ALA A 236 -4.28 -15.78 5.86
CA ALA A 236 -5.05 -16.69 6.69
C ALA A 236 -6.15 -15.93 7.47
N ASP A 237 -7.27 -16.60 7.74
CA ASP A 237 -8.39 -15.99 8.45
C ASP A 237 -8.01 -15.53 9.86
N ASP A 238 -7.17 -16.30 10.57
CA ASP A 238 -6.74 -15.94 11.92
C ASP A 238 -5.86 -14.69 11.93
N PHE A 239 -5.06 -14.49 10.89
CA PHE A 239 -4.33 -13.25 10.68
C PHE A 239 -5.30 -12.06 10.46
N ILE A 240 -6.31 -12.24 9.61
CA ILE A 240 -7.33 -11.21 9.36
C ILE A 240 -8.10 -10.87 10.66
N LYS A 241 -8.37 -11.87 11.51
CA LYS A 241 -8.98 -11.66 12.84
C LYS A 241 -8.11 -10.80 13.74
N LYS A 242 -6.80 -11.10 13.88
CA LYS A 242 -5.85 -10.28 14.67
C LYS A 242 -5.87 -8.81 14.20
N MET A 243 -5.79 -8.57 12.88
CA MET A 243 -5.81 -7.21 12.32
C MET A 243 -7.15 -6.50 12.58
N LYS A 244 -8.29 -7.21 12.49
CA LYS A 244 -9.60 -6.66 12.82
C LYS A 244 -9.75 -6.31 14.30
N GLN A 245 -9.18 -7.10 15.21
CA GLN A 245 -9.19 -6.82 16.64
C GLN A 245 -8.49 -5.50 16.96
N VAL A 246 -7.28 -5.30 16.43
CA VAL A 246 -6.52 -4.05 16.57
C VAL A 246 -7.31 -2.87 15.99
N ARG A 247 -7.89 -3.03 14.79
CA ARG A 247 -8.75 -2.03 14.14
C ARG A 247 -9.93 -1.63 15.02
N VAL A 248 -10.63 -2.60 15.61
CA VAL A 248 -11.77 -2.35 16.50
C VAL A 248 -11.31 -1.61 17.76
N ALA A 249 -10.17 -1.98 18.35
CA ALA A 249 -9.60 -1.27 19.50
C ALA A 249 -9.25 0.19 19.17
N ALA A 250 -8.55 0.42 18.05
CA ALA A 250 -8.24 1.78 17.56
C ALA A 250 -9.51 2.61 17.30
N SER A 251 -10.55 1.98 16.75
CA SER A 251 -11.85 2.63 16.49
C SER A 251 -12.53 3.07 17.79
N ARG A 252 -12.49 2.25 18.85
CA ARG A 252 -13.02 2.61 20.17
C ARG A 252 -12.27 3.78 20.81
N MET A 253 -11.00 3.95 20.45
CA MET A 253 -10.17 5.07 20.88
C MET A 253 -10.30 6.29 19.96
N ASN A 254 -11.14 6.22 18.92
CA ASN A 254 -11.28 7.22 17.85
C ASN A 254 -9.98 7.52 17.09
N ILE A 255 -9.01 6.60 17.12
CA ILE A 255 -7.74 6.76 16.41
C ILE A 255 -8.01 6.59 14.91
N PRO A 256 -7.59 7.54 14.06
CA PRO A 256 -7.72 7.43 12.62
C PRO A 256 -6.88 6.25 12.11
N GLN A 257 -7.43 5.53 11.14
CA GLN A 257 -6.88 4.27 10.64
C GLN A 257 -6.78 4.31 9.13
N VAL A 258 -5.61 3.95 8.61
CA VAL A 258 -5.31 3.97 7.18
C VAL A 258 -4.60 2.68 6.77
N VAL A 259 -4.65 2.39 5.48
CA VAL A 259 -3.92 1.26 4.90
C VAL A 259 -2.93 1.78 3.87
N PHE A 260 -1.66 1.42 4.02
CA PHE A 260 -0.67 1.56 2.97
C PHE A 260 -0.59 0.24 2.20
N LEU A 261 -1.10 0.27 0.97
CA LEU A 261 -1.14 -0.87 0.08
C LEU A 261 0.18 -0.92 -0.71
N THR A 262 1.10 -1.79 -0.29
CA THR A 262 2.45 -1.93 -0.85
C THR A 262 2.50 -2.97 -1.95
N ARG A 263 3.67 -3.12 -2.60
CA ARG A 263 3.93 -4.11 -3.67
C ARG A 263 3.00 -3.96 -4.88
N ILE A 264 2.65 -2.72 -5.21
CA ILE A 264 1.81 -2.39 -6.37
C ILE A 264 2.53 -2.68 -7.69
N ASP A 265 3.85 -2.55 -7.69
CA ASP A 265 4.80 -2.91 -8.76
C ASP A 265 4.74 -4.41 -9.12
N ARG A 266 4.70 -5.29 -8.11
CA ARG A 266 4.54 -6.73 -8.32
C ARG A 266 3.12 -7.11 -8.71
N THR A 267 2.17 -6.30 -8.27
CA THR A 267 0.75 -6.56 -8.50
C THR A 267 0.35 -6.19 -9.92
N CYS A 268 0.77 -5.05 -10.45
CA CYS A 268 0.30 -4.55 -11.74
C CYS A 268 1.46 -4.09 -12.62
N GLN A 269 1.62 -4.76 -13.76
CA GLN A 269 2.65 -4.43 -14.74
C GLN A 269 2.51 -2.99 -15.26
N MET A 270 1.28 -2.52 -15.49
CA MET A 270 1.02 -1.15 -15.93
C MET A 270 1.53 -0.10 -14.94
N THR A 271 1.42 -0.36 -13.64
CA THR A 271 1.97 0.56 -12.63
C THR A 271 3.47 0.41 -12.46
N LYS A 272 4.01 -0.79 -12.70
CA LYS A 272 5.46 -1.05 -12.72
C LYS A 272 6.16 -0.29 -13.84
N GLU A 273 5.52 -0.20 -15.00
CA GLU A 273 6.04 0.51 -16.18
C GLU A 273 5.85 2.03 -16.08
N ASP A 274 4.73 2.48 -15.51
CA ASP A 274 4.39 3.89 -15.37
C ASP A 274 3.59 4.12 -14.08
N LEU A 275 4.22 4.74 -13.09
CA LEU A 275 3.59 4.97 -11.78
C LEU A 275 2.43 5.97 -11.86
N HIS A 276 2.37 6.83 -12.88
CA HIS A 276 1.23 7.73 -13.12
C HIS A 276 -0.07 6.97 -13.42
N LYS A 277 0.02 5.69 -13.79
CA LYS A 277 -1.14 4.82 -14.04
C LYS A 277 -1.67 4.12 -12.78
N VAL A 278 -1.12 4.40 -11.59
CA VAL A 278 -1.57 3.79 -10.33
C VAL A 278 -3.07 3.92 -10.09
N TYR A 279 -3.62 5.12 -10.32
CA TYR A 279 -5.06 5.39 -10.22
C TYR A 279 -5.79 5.30 -11.56
N LYS A 280 -5.19 4.60 -12.52
CA LYS A 280 -5.83 4.17 -13.78
C LYS A 280 -5.86 2.65 -13.92
N SER A 281 -5.21 1.93 -13.01
CA SER A 281 -5.18 0.46 -12.96
C SER A 281 -6.41 -0.17 -12.32
N LYS A 282 -7.22 -0.85 -13.14
CA LYS A 282 -8.31 -1.71 -12.65
C LYS A 282 -7.82 -2.69 -11.57
N LYS A 283 -6.67 -3.33 -11.80
CA LYS A 283 -6.08 -4.30 -10.86
C LYS A 283 -5.77 -3.68 -9.50
N ILE A 284 -5.18 -2.48 -9.46
CA ILE A 284 -4.93 -1.77 -8.19
C ILE A 284 -6.26 -1.36 -7.53
N ARG A 285 -7.21 -0.82 -8.29
CA ARG A 285 -8.54 -0.45 -7.77
C ARG A 285 -9.25 -1.63 -7.13
N ASP A 286 -9.22 -2.79 -7.78
CA ASP A 286 -9.88 -4.00 -7.30
C ASP A 286 -9.14 -4.57 -6.09
N LYS A 287 -7.80 -4.49 -6.03
CA LYS A 287 -7.03 -4.82 -4.81
C LYS A 287 -7.33 -3.90 -3.64
N MET A 288 -7.54 -2.60 -3.88
CA MET A 288 -7.98 -1.68 -2.82
C MET A 288 -9.38 -2.04 -2.31
N ARG A 289 -10.32 -2.39 -3.20
CA ARG A 289 -11.66 -2.86 -2.83
C ARG A 289 -11.61 -4.19 -2.06
N GLN A 290 -10.78 -5.13 -2.51
CA GLN A 290 -10.52 -6.38 -1.80
C GLN A 290 -10.00 -6.10 -0.39
N CYS A 291 -8.99 -5.24 -0.26
CA CYS A 291 -8.42 -4.85 1.02
C CYS A 291 -9.46 -4.19 1.95
N SER A 292 -10.29 -3.29 1.40
CA SER A 292 -11.40 -2.65 2.10
C SER A 292 -12.38 -3.67 2.68
N ASN A 293 -12.79 -4.65 1.87
CA ASN A 293 -13.73 -5.70 2.31
C ASN A 293 -13.10 -6.64 3.34
N THR A 294 -11.83 -6.99 3.15
CA THR A 294 -11.10 -7.89 4.06
C THR A 294 -10.90 -7.25 5.43
N LEU A 295 -10.52 -5.97 5.49
CA LEU A 295 -10.15 -5.30 6.74
C LEU A 295 -11.28 -4.47 7.35
N GLY A 296 -12.30 -4.13 6.57
CA GLY A 296 -13.36 -3.21 6.97
C GLY A 296 -12.88 -1.76 7.08
N VAL A 297 -11.91 -1.34 6.26
CA VAL A 297 -11.44 0.05 6.20
C VAL A 297 -12.00 0.68 4.92
N PRO A 298 -12.61 1.88 4.97
CA PRO A 298 -13.13 2.56 3.78
C PRO A 298 -12.06 2.74 2.70
N VAL A 299 -12.45 2.63 1.42
CA VAL A 299 -11.50 2.70 0.30
C VAL A 299 -10.73 4.04 0.29
N ASN A 300 -11.34 5.15 0.71
CA ASN A 300 -10.69 6.47 0.83
C ASN A 300 -9.60 6.55 1.92
N CYS A 301 -9.52 5.57 2.83
CA CYS A 301 -8.43 5.44 3.79
C CYS A 301 -7.34 4.45 3.33
N ILE A 302 -7.42 3.97 2.08
CA ILE A 302 -6.42 3.06 1.48
C ILE A 302 -5.60 3.84 0.47
N PHE A 303 -4.28 3.77 0.61
CA PHE A 303 -3.30 4.45 -0.24
C PHE A 303 -2.35 3.43 -0.86
N PRO A 304 -2.37 3.19 -2.18
CA PRO A 304 -1.29 2.51 -2.86
C PRO A 304 0.00 3.30 -2.71
N VAL A 305 1.07 2.64 -2.27
CA VAL A 305 2.40 3.22 -2.12
C VAL A 305 3.45 2.30 -2.73
N TRP A 306 4.54 2.91 -3.20
CA TRP A 306 5.75 2.20 -3.63
C TRP A 306 6.86 2.57 -2.65
N ASN A 307 7.62 1.58 -2.19
CA ASN A 307 8.70 1.78 -1.24
C ASN A 307 10.06 1.56 -1.91
N TYR A 308 11.09 2.28 -1.48
CA TYR A 308 12.46 1.97 -1.88
C TYR A 308 12.86 0.59 -1.37
N HIS A 309 13.12 -0.33 -2.28
CA HIS A 309 13.57 -1.69 -1.96
C HIS A 309 14.48 -2.30 -3.03
N GLU A 310 14.30 -1.91 -4.30
CA GLU A 310 15.18 -2.30 -5.41
C GLU A 310 15.95 -1.09 -5.98
N GLU A 311 15.44 0.12 -5.77
CA GLU A 311 15.98 1.34 -6.32
C GLU A 311 17.25 1.79 -5.57
N THR A 312 18.26 2.21 -6.32
CA THR A 312 19.55 2.71 -5.80
C THR A 312 19.64 4.24 -5.81
N GLY A 313 18.66 4.93 -6.40
CA GLY A 313 18.53 6.38 -6.41
C GLY A 313 17.18 6.84 -5.86
N VAL A 314 17.10 8.12 -5.50
CA VAL A 314 15.83 8.77 -5.17
C VAL A 314 15.02 8.95 -6.44
N ASN A 315 13.75 8.53 -6.42
CA ASN A 315 12.80 8.63 -7.52
C ASN A 315 11.66 9.60 -7.12
N ALA A 316 11.46 10.64 -7.92
CA ALA A 316 10.47 11.69 -7.65
C ALA A 316 9.02 11.18 -7.67
N GLU A 317 8.69 10.20 -8.51
CA GLU A 317 7.33 9.63 -8.60
C GLU A 317 7.00 8.79 -7.36
N ILE A 318 7.96 7.96 -6.91
CA ILE A 318 7.85 7.20 -5.65
C ILE A 318 7.64 8.16 -4.48
N ASN A 319 8.44 9.23 -4.42
CA ASN A 319 8.31 10.28 -3.42
C ASN A 319 6.92 10.92 -3.46
N CYS A 320 6.43 11.29 -4.65
CA CYS A 320 5.13 11.93 -4.81
C CYS A 320 3.99 11.03 -4.31
N LEU A 321 4.06 9.73 -4.58
CA LEU A 321 3.02 8.80 -4.15
C LEU A 321 2.97 8.68 -2.60
N MET A 322 4.14 8.58 -1.95
CA MET A 322 4.24 8.57 -0.49
C MET A 322 3.80 9.91 0.12
N LEU A 323 4.28 11.03 -0.42
CA LEU A 323 3.92 12.38 0.03
C LEU A 323 2.43 12.66 -0.13
N ASN A 324 1.79 12.16 -1.19
CA ASN A 324 0.35 12.27 -1.40
C ASN A 324 -0.46 11.54 -0.31
N ALA A 325 0.06 10.42 0.23
CA ALA A 325 -0.54 9.77 1.40
C ALA A 325 -0.28 10.58 2.69
N LEU A 326 0.97 11.01 2.93
CA LEU A 326 1.36 11.77 4.12
C LEU A 326 0.59 13.08 4.28
N THR A 327 0.43 13.83 3.18
CA THR A 327 -0.31 15.10 3.15
C THR A 327 -1.80 14.96 3.47
N GLN A 328 -2.35 13.75 3.39
CA GLN A 328 -3.72 13.45 3.80
C GLN A 328 -3.80 12.97 5.25
N ILE A 329 -2.91 12.08 5.68
CA ILE A 329 -3.02 11.45 7.01
C ILE A 329 -2.51 12.31 8.17
N ILE A 330 -1.57 13.22 7.91
CA ILE A 330 -1.03 14.12 8.95
C ILE A 330 -2.09 15.06 9.52
N PRO A 331 -2.90 15.75 8.68
CA PRO A 331 -4.06 16.49 9.17
C PRO A 331 -5.04 15.64 9.98
N TRP A 332 -5.33 14.40 9.57
CA TRP A 332 -6.26 13.52 10.29
C TRP A 332 -5.77 13.18 11.71
N ALA A 333 -4.46 12.95 11.87
CA ALA A 333 -3.85 12.71 13.18
C ALA A 333 -3.95 13.96 14.08
N ASN A 334 -3.75 15.16 13.51
CA ASN A 334 -3.91 16.42 14.23
C ASN A 334 -5.37 16.68 14.64
N ASP A 335 -6.33 16.44 13.75
CA ASP A 335 -7.76 16.56 14.04
C ASP A 335 -8.19 15.62 15.18
N TYR A 336 -7.62 14.41 15.23
CA TYR A 336 -7.83 13.47 16.33
C TYR A 336 -7.38 14.05 17.67
N ILE A 337 -6.20 14.65 17.73
CA ILE A 337 -5.68 15.27 18.96
C ILE A 337 -6.60 16.40 19.42
N VAL A 338 -7.00 17.29 18.51
CA VAL A 338 -7.91 18.41 18.82
C VAL A 338 -9.23 17.90 19.39
N LYS A 339 -9.82 16.85 18.79
CA LYS A 339 -11.06 16.24 19.28
C LYS A 339 -10.90 15.55 20.63
N SER A 340 -9.75 14.90 20.87
CA SER A 340 -9.49 14.18 22.11
C SER A 340 -9.48 15.10 23.34
N LEU A 341 -9.13 16.38 23.18
CA LEU A 341 -9.17 17.40 24.22
C LEU A 341 -10.60 17.85 24.57
N ASN A 342 -11.46 18.04 23.57
CA ASN A 342 -12.84 18.53 23.78
C ASN A 342 -13.71 17.53 24.56
N ASN A 343 -13.28 16.26 24.62
CA ASN A 343 -13.97 15.18 25.34
C ASN A 343 -13.35 14.85 26.70
N GLN A 344 -12.32 15.59 27.16
CA GLN A 344 -11.85 15.46 28.54
C GLN A 344 -12.76 16.30 29.45
N PRO A 345 -13.33 15.74 30.53
CA PRO A 345 -14.09 16.55 31.48
C PRO A 345 -13.17 17.62 32.04
N ARG A 346 -13.60 18.90 31.96
CA ARG A 346 -12.96 19.98 32.69
C ARG A 346 -13.01 19.61 34.17
N LEU A 347 -11.86 19.35 34.76
CA LEU A 347 -11.72 19.29 36.21
C LEU A 347 -11.93 20.72 36.70
N GLU A 348 -13.16 21.02 37.15
CA GLU A 348 -13.47 22.17 38.00
C GLU A 348 -13.19 21.83 39.47
#